data_AF-A0A0K1EAY8-F1
#
_entry.id   AF-A0A0K1EAY8-F1
#
_cell.length_a   1.000
_cell.length_b   1.000
_cell.length_c   1.000
_cell.angle_alpha   90.00
_cell.angle_beta   90.00
_cell.angle_gamma   90.00
#
_symmetry.space_group_name_H-M   'P 1'
#
loop_
_entity.id
_entity.type
_entity.pdbx_description
1 polymer ?
#
loop_
_entity_poly.entity_id
_entity_poly.type
_entity_poly.pdbx_seq_one_letter_code
_entity_poly.pdbx_strand_id
1 'polypeptide(L)'
;MIESARGNLLAASADALVNTVNCVGVMGKGIALQFKQAFPDNFAVYARACAARELRPGRMLVVPAVGATRTKFIVNFPTKDHWKGKSKIADIRAGLEALVEDVRRLGIRSIAMPPLGCGNGGLEWAEVRPLIEKAFDELPDVRVILFEPQAPPALDAKRRDTMRPAMTHEIALLLAAIDKYLDLIDVGTSPELVELVLQKLAYFVQEGGPPLGLHFVKHRYGPYAHELRDTLRRLDGCFIHGLGEGTQSSNLSLDEAGAREAWQIIERDVNATAAVARVQRLIEGLHDPYGLELLATVHWVVTREGSRDADEAVAAVQGWSEHHRARFSEAHLRVVWQRLGDAGWFEAATPANRAAKAIAGDRDGRPRSSGRARSPAVAFASAAVVTKRS
;
A
#
# COMPACT_ATOMS: atom_id res chain seq x y z
N MET A 1 26.31 9.68 -30.96
CA MET A 1 27.14 9.51 -29.74
C MET A 1 26.23 9.08 -28.58
N ILE A 2 26.57 8.01 -27.86
CA ILE A 2 25.77 7.50 -26.72
C ILE A 2 26.51 7.78 -25.41
N GLU A 3 25.84 8.45 -24.48
CA GLU A 3 26.36 8.83 -23.18
C GLU A 3 25.57 8.08 -22.09
N SER A 4 26.26 7.29 -21.27
CA SER A 4 25.64 6.70 -20.07
C SER A 4 25.33 7.80 -19.06
N ALA A 5 24.12 7.81 -18.53
CA ALA A 5 23.68 8.74 -17.48
C ALA A 5 23.02 8.01 -16.31
N ARG A 6 23.01 8.67 -15.15
CA ARG A 6 22.28 8.27 -13.94
C ARG A 6 21.53 9.48 -13.39
N GLY A 7 20.53 9.24 -12.54
CA GLY A 7 19.67 10.29 -11.99
C GLY A 7 18.32 10.43 -12.71
N ASN A 8 17.72 11.62 -12.64
CA ASN A 8 16.36 11.87 -13.11
C ASN A 8 16.32 12.15 -14.62
N LEU A 9 15.69 11.26 -15.39
CA LEU A 9 15.51 11.43 -16.83
C LEU A 9 14.74 12.69 -17.20
N LEU A 10 13.75 13.10 -16.40
CA LEU A 10 12.95 14.29 -16.67
C LEU A 10 13.75 15.60 -16.57
N ALA A 11 14.91 15.56 -15.90
CA ALA A 11 15.84 16.69 -15.81
C ALA A 11 16.87 16.71 -16.95
N ALA A 12 16.86 15.72 -17.84
CA ALA A 12 17.81 15.65 -18.94
C ALA A 12 17.60 16.80 -19.94
N SER A 13 18.68 17.47 -20.31
CA SER A 13 18.66 18.55 -21.29
C SER A 13 18.71 17.99 -22.72
N ALA A 14 17.59 17.44 -23.22
CA ALA A 14 17.47 16.86 -24.56
C ALA A 14 16.22 17.35 -25.30
N ASP A 15 16.27 17.34 -26.65
CA ASP A 15 15.14 17.71 -27.51
C ASP A 15 13.94 16.77 -27.30
N ALA A 16 14.20 15.48 -27.04
CA ALA A 16 13.18 14.47 -26.81
C ALA A 16 13.43 13.68 -25.53
N LEU A 17 12.36 13.41 -24.77
CA LEU A 17 12.37 12.52 -23.60
C LEU A 17 11.52 11.28 -23.88
N VAL A 18 12.08 10.09 -23.65
CA VAL A 18 11.36 8.83 -23.86
C VAL A 18 10.66 8.38 -22.57
N ASN A 19 9.35 8.15 -22.69
CA ASN A 19 8.50 7.60 -21.65
C ASN A 19 8.11 6.15 -22.01
N THR A 20 8.33 5.19 -21.12
CA THR A 20 7.89 3.80 -21.37
C THR A 20 6.46 3.59 -20.92
N VAL A 21 5.59 3.18 -21.85
CA VAL A 21 4.14 3.11 -21.61
C VAL A 21 3.56 1.72 -21.95
N ASN A 22 2.32 1.49 -21.53
CA ASN A 22 1.50 0.39 -22.02
C ASN A 22 0.50 0.90 -23.07
N CYS A 23 -0.33 0.03 -23.62
CA CYS A 23 -1.32 0.40 -24.63
C CYS A 23 -2.74 0.58 -24.07
N VAL A 24 -2.93 0.52 -22.74
CA VAL A 24 -4.26 0.58 -22.09
C VAL A 24 -4.50 1.85 -21.27
N GLY A 25 -3.71 2.90 -21.49
CA GLY A 25 -4.01 4.24 -20.96
C GLY A 25 -3.63 4.46 -19.49
N VAL A 26 -2.86 3.55 -18.88
CA VAL A 26 -2.48 3.67 -17.45
C VAL A 26 -1.02 4.12 -17.30
N MET A 27 -0.78 5.21 -16.56
CA MET A 27 0.56 5.63 -16.14
C MET A 27 0.65 5.65 -14.61
N GLY A 28 0.67 4.47 -14.00
CA GLY A 28 0.47 4.29 -12.55
C GLY A 28 1.72 4.03 -11.71
N LYS A 29 2.88 3.74 -12.32
CA LYS A 29 4.12 3.44 -11.58
C LYS A 29 5.38 3.77 -12.37
N GLY A 30 6.51 3.81 -11.68
CA GLY A 30 7.83 4.02 -12.26
C GLY A 30 7.93 5.32 -13.06
N ILE A 31 8.72 5.29 -14.13
CA ILE A 31 8.97 6.47 -14.98
C ILE A 31 7.67 7.02 -15.60
N ALA A 32 6.71 6.17 -15.97
CA ALA A 32 5.44 6.60 -16.56
C ALA A 32 4.63 7.50 -15.61
N LEU A 33 4.63 7.20 -14.31
CA LEU A 33 3.96 8.05 -13.32
C LEU A 33 4.62 9.43 -13.22
N GLN A 34 5.96 9.48 -13.25
CA GLN A 34 6.70 10.74 -13.23
C GLN A 34 6.37 11.59 -14.47
N PHE A 35 6.28 10.98 -15.66
CA PHE A 35 5.84 11.67 -16.88
C PHE A 35 4.40 12.17 -16.79
N LYS A 36 3.48 11.40 -16.20
CA LYS A 36 2.09 11.83 -16.00
C LYS A 36 2.01 13.09 -15.11
N GLN A 37 2.83 13.15 -14.06
CA GLN A 37 2.87 14.28 -13.14
C GLN A 37 3.52 15.52 -13.79
N ALA A 38 4.62 15.34 -14.51
CA ALA A 38 5.36 16.45 -15.11
C ALA A 38 4.76 16.97 -16.43
N PHE A 39 4.07 16.11 -17.19
CA PHE A 39 3.52 16.43 -18.51
C PHE A 39 2.04 15.98 -18.60
N PRO A 40 1.11 16.66 -17.90
CA PRO A 40 -0.30 16.27 -17.89
C PRO A 40 -0.96 16.32 -19.28
N ASP A 41 -0.56 17.26 -20.14
CA ASP A 41 -1.06 17.36 -21.52
C ASP A 41 -0.65 16.15 -22.37
N ASN A 42 0.59 15.66 -22.18
CA ASN A 42 1.03 14.41 -22.80
C ASN A 42 0.18 13.23 -22.34
N PHE A 43 -0.14 13.14 -21.04
CA PHE A 43 -1.01 12.09 -20.52
C PHE A 43 -2.42 12.15 -21.13
N ALA A 44 -3.00 13.34 -21.31
CA ALA A 44 -4.31 13.50 -21.94
C ALA A 44 -4.33 13.02 -23.40
N VAL A 45 -3.29 13.31 -24.18
CA VAL A 45 -3.14 12.81 -25.56
C VAL A 45 -2.96 11.28 -25.56
N TYR A 46 -2.09 10.76 -24.70
CA TYR A 46 -1.85 9.32 -24.53
C TYR A 46 -3.12 8.55 -24.15
N ALA A 47 -3.88 9.03 -23.16
CA ALA A 47 -5.09 8.36 -22.70
C ALA A 47 -6.14 8.28 -23.81
N ARG A 48 -6.29 9.33 -24.62
CA ARG A 48 -7.18 9.33 -25.79
C ARG A 48 -6.73 8.34 -26.86
N ALA A 49 -5.44 8.31 -27.19
CA ALA A 49 -4.89 7.36 -28.18
C ALA A 49 -5.08 5.90 -27.73
N CYS A 50 -4.92 5.61 -26.43
CA CYS A 50 -5.20 4.28 -25.88
C CYS A 50 -6.70 3.93 -25.92
N ALA A 51 -7.58 4.87 -25.56
CA ALA A 51 -9.04 4.65 -25.63
C ALA A 51 -9.50 4.37 -27.07
N ALA A 52 -8.88 5.04 -28.05
CA ALA A 52 -9.11 4.82 -29.48
C ALA A 52 -8.41 3.56 -30.03
N ARG A 53 -7.62 2.83 -29.22
CA ARG A 53 -6.82 1.65 -29.61
C ARG A 53 -5.83 1.93 -30.73
N GLU A 54 -5.30 3.16 -30.79
CA GLU A 54 -4.37 3.59 -31.83
C GLU A 54 -2.90 3.30 -31.46
N LEU A 55 -2.64 3.08 -30.17
CA LEU A 55 -1.32 2.77 -29.63
C LEU A 55 -1.09 1.25 -29.57
N ARG A 56 0.06 0.80 -30.08
CA ARG A 56 0.50 -0.59 -30.06
C ARG A 56 2.04 -0.65 -30.05
N PRO A 57 2.65 -1.75 -29.57
CA PRO A 57 4.09 -1.94 -29.70
C PRO A 57 4.57 -1.77 -31.14
N GLY A 58 5.78 -1.22 -31.31
CA GLY A 58 6.32 -0.86 -32.63
C GLY A 58 5.76 0.44 -33.23
N ARG A 59 4.95 1.21 -32.50
CA ARG A 59 4.48 2.52 -32.94
C ARG A 59 4.62 3.54 -31.81
N MET A 60 5.47 4.54 -31.97
CA MET A 60 5.62 5.60 -30.97
C MET A 60 4.43 6.55 -31.01
N LEU A 61 4.07 7.11 -29.86
CA LEU A 61 3.23 8.29 -29.78
C LEU A 61 4.08 9.48 -29.35
N VAL A 62 4.42 10.33 -30.31
CA VAL A 62 5.23 11.53 -30.08
C VAL A 62 4.31 12.74 -29.87
N VAL A 63 4.46 13.42 -28.73
CA VAL A 63 3.67 14.59 -28.35
C VAL A 63 4.58 15.81 -28.18
N PRO A 64 4.26 16.97 -28.78
CA PRO A 64 4.99 18.20 -28.52
C PRO A 64 4.93 18.59 -27.03
N ALA A 65 6.08 18.92 -26.44
CA ALA A 65 6.19 19.38 -25.06
C ALA A 65 5.93 20.88 -25.01
N VAL A 66 4.67 21.27 -24.77
CA VAL A 66 4.27 22.68 -24.66
C VAL A 66 4.80 23.29 -23.36
N GLY A 67 5.43 24.47 -23.43
CA GLY A 67 5.91 25.21 -22.25
C GLY A 67 7.26 24.76 -21.67
N ALA A 68 7.88 23.69 -22.19
CA ALA A 68 9.22 23.29 -21.80
C ALA A 68 10.29 24.08 -22.59
N THR A 69 11.26 24.66 -21.89
CA THR A 69 12.27 25.55 -22.51
C THR A 69 13.35 24.80 -23.30
N ARG A 70 13.54 23.49 -23.06
CA ARG A 70 14.62 22.68 -23.66
C ARG A 70 14.18 21.34 -24.25
N THR A 71 13.03 20.81 -23.84
CA THR A 71 12.44 19.59 -24.40
C THR A 71 11.34 19.98 -25.37
N LYS A 72 11.42 19.48 -26.59
CA LYS A 72 10.44 19.74 -27.66
C LYS A 72 9.44 18.60 -27.81
N PHE A 73 9.83 17.37 -27.46
CA PHE A 73 9.01 16.18 -27.66
C PHE A 73 9.01 15.24 -26.45
N ILE A 74 7.85 14.69 -26.16
CA ILE A 74 7.68 13.51 -25.29
C ILE A 74 7.37 12.32 -26.20
N VAL A 75 8.22 11.29 -26.16
CA VAL A 75 8.06 10.09 -26.97
C VAL A 75 7.53 8.98 -26.08
N ASN A 76 6.25 8.63 -26.22
CA ASN A 76 5.66 7.51 -25.50
C ASN A 76 5.96 6.22 -26.27
N PHE A 77 6.87 5.43 -25.71
CA PHE A 77 7.37 4.17 -26.25
C PHE A 77 6.56 3.01 -25.64
N PRO A 78 5.70 2.32 -26.41
CA PRO A 78 4.92 1.21 -25.88
C PRO A 78 5.81 -0.03 -25.73
N THR A 79 6.07 -0.43 -24.49
CA THR A 79 6.91 -1.60 -24.17
C THR A 79 6.09 -2.85 -23.85
N LYS A 80 4.76 -2.74 -23.82
CA LYS A 80 3.82 -3.83 -23.55
C LYS A 80 2.39 -3.45 -23.94
N ASP A 81 1.59 -4.45 -24.32
CA ASP A 81 0.17 -4.28 -24.61
C ASP A 81 -0.61 -3.87 -23.35
N HIS A 82 -0.52 -4.69 -22.30
CA HIS A 82 -1.19 -4.46 -21.03
C HIS A 82 -0.17 -4.23 -19.90
N TRP A 83 -0.45 -3.33 -18.95
CA TRP A 83 0.51 -2.98 -17.88
C TRP A 83 0.90 -4.15 -16.96
N LYS A 84 0.00 -5.15 -16.83
CA LYS A 84 0.23 -6.43 -16.10
C LYS A 84 1.13 -7.43 -16.85
N GLY A 85 1.31 -7.27 -18.16
CA GLY A 85 2.16 -8.14 -18.97
C GLY A 85 3.65 -7.83 -18.79
N LYS A 86 4.50 -8.84 -19.05
CA LYS A 86 5.95 -8.65 -19.24
C LYS A 86 6.21 -7.97 -20.58
N SER A 87 7.27 -7.18 -20.65
CA SER A 87 7.78 -6.65 -21.91
C SER A 87 8.42 -7.78 -22.72
N LYS A 88 8.32 -7.72 -24.04
CA LYS A 88 8.95 -8.71 -24.94
C LYS A 88 10.09 -8.05 -25.68
N ILE A 89 11.20 -8.77 -25.87
CA ILE A 89 12.36 -8.25 -26.61
C ILE A 89 12.01 -7.89 -28.07
N ALA A 90 11.05 -8.60 -28.67
CA ALA A 90 10.53 -8.31 -30.01
C ALA A 90 9.85 -6.94 -30.08
N ASP A 91 9.08 -6.57 -29.05
CA ASP A 91 8.39 -5.28 -28.96
C ASP A 91 9.40 -4.13 -28.82
N ILE A 92 10.49 -4.36 -28.08
CA ILE A 92 11.59 -3.38 -27.95
C ILE A 92 12.29 -3.17 -29.29
N ARG A 93 12.59 -4.25 -30.03
CA ARG A 93 13.23 -4.17 -31.35
C ARG A 93 12.37 -3.37 -32.33
N ALA A 94 11.10 -3.75 -32.48
CA ALA A 94 10.16 -3.05 -33.36
C ALA A 94 9.97 -1.58 -32.94
N GLY A 95 9.90 -1.31 -31.63
CA GLY A 95 9.78 0.05 -31.12
C GLY A 95 11.02 0.91 -31.36
N LEU A 96 12.22 0.32 -31.32
CA LEU A 96 13.47 1.01 -31.63
C LEU A 96 13.59 1.37 -33.10
N GLU A 97 13.20 0.47 -34.00
CA GLU A 97 13.13 0.73 -35.45
C GLU A 97 12.21 1.93 -35.73
N ALA A 98 10.98 1.90 -35.19
CA ALA A 98 10.04 3.01 -35.31
C ALA A 98 10.55 4.32 -34.68
N LEU A 99 11.24 4.23 -33.54
CA LEU A 99 11.83 5.39 -32.88
C LEU A 99 12.89 6.07 -33.75
N VAL A 100 13.74 5.30 -34.41
CA VAL A 100 14.79 5.82 -35.31
C VAL A 100 14.15 6.58 -36.47
N GLU A 101 13.08 6.04 -37.07
CA GLU A 101 12.33 6.72 -38.13
C GLU A 101 11.74 8.05 -37.64
N ASP A 102 11.12 8.07 -36.46
CA ASP A 102 10.55 9.28 -35.88
C ASP A 102 11.62 10.32 -35.53
N VAL A 103 12.79 9.89 -35.05
CA VAL A 103 13.92 10.78 -34.77
C VAL A 103 14.43 11.47 -36.04
N ARG A 104 14.56 10.72 -37.16
CA ARG A 104 14.91 11.31 -38.47
C ARG A 104 13.85 12.29 -38.94
N ARG A 105 12.59 11.85 -38.94
CA ARG A 105 11.44 12.60 -39.47
C ARG A 105 11.23 13.93 -38.72
N LEU A 106 11.45 13.95 -37.41
CA LEU A 106 11.24 15.12 -36.56
C LEU A 106 12.51 15.97 -36.38
N GLY A 107 13.65 15.54 -36.95
CA GLY A 107 14.93 16.25 -36.82
C GLY A 107 15.42 16.34 -35.37
N ILE A 108 15.14 15.32 -34.55
CA ILE A 108 15.58 15.28 -33.15
C ILE A 108 17.11 15.12 -33.11
N ARG A 109 17.81 16.06 -32.45
CA ARG A 109 19.29 16.06 -32.36
C ARG A 109 19.80 15.50 -31.05
N SER A 110 18.95 15.49 -30.01
CA SER A 110 19.28 14.90 -28.71
C SER A 110 18.07 14.20 -28.08
N ILE A 111 18.28 13.00 -27.55
CA ILE A 111 17.23 12.17 -26.95
C ILE A 111 17.70 11.56 -25.64
N ALA A 112 16.85 11.61 -24.61
CA ALA A 112 17.09 10.95 -23.33
C ALA A 112 16.19 9.71 -23.20
N MET A 113 16.80 8.56 -22.87
CA MET A 113 16.14 7.27 -22.89
C MET A 113 16.27 6.52 -21.56
N PRO A 114 15.19 5.94 -21.02
CA PRO A 114 15.25 5.03 -19.88
C PRO A 114 15.63 3.62 -20.35
N PRO A 115 15.92 2.68 -19.42
CA PRO A 115 16.14 1.28 -19.78
C PRO A 115 14.82 0.63 -20.23
N LEU A 116 14.66 0.44 -21.54
CA LEU A 116 13.40 0.08 -22.17
C LEU A 116 12.92 -1.33 -21.77
N GLY A 117 11.74 -1.43 -21.16
CA GLY A 117 11.18 -2.73 -20.75
C GLY A 117 11.92 -3.43 -19.61
N CYS A 118 12.95 -2.81 -19.04
CA CYS A 118 13.63 -3.29 -17.83
C CYS A 118 12.83 -2.95 -16.56
N GLY A 119 13.19 -3.55 -15.43
CA GLY A 119 12.51 -3.36 -14.15
C GLY A 119 11.08 -3.89 -14.19
N ASN A 120 10.09 -3.00 -14.29
CA ASN A 120 8.66 -3.35 -14.34
C ASN A 120 8.23 -4.18 -15.56
N GLY A 121 9.05 -4.24 -16.61
CA GLY A 121 8.83 -5.10 -17.78
C GLY A 121 9.57 -6.44 -17.71
N GLY A 122 10.53 -6.59 -16.80
CA GLY A 122 11.25 -7.85 -16.56
C GLY A 122 12.30 -8.23 -17.62
N LEU A 123 12.68 -7.33 -18.53
CA LEU A 123 13.78 -7.57 -19.47
C LEU A 123 15.14 -7.29 -18.82
N GLU A 124 16.13 -8.11 -19.17
CA GLU A 124 17.51 -7.95 -18.73
C GLU A 124 18.20 -6.80 -19.45
N TRP A 125 18.84 -5.91 -18.68
CA TRP A 125 19.52 -4.74 -19.25
C TRP A 125 20.66 -5.11 -20.20
N ALA A 126 21.36 -6.22 -19.89
CA ALA A 126 22.42 -6.76 -20.73
C ALA A 126 21.91 -7.17 -22.14
N GLU A 127 20.62 -7.48 -22.27
CA GLU A 127 19.99 -7.78 -23.57
C GLU A 127 19.44 -6.53 -24.26
N VAL A 128 18.87 -5.60 -23.49
CA VAL A 128 18.23 -4.39 -24.03
C VAL A 128 19.24 -3.35 -24.50
N ARG A 129 20.31 -3.12 -23.74
CA ARG A 129 21.31 -2.08 -24.05
C ARG A 129 21.93 -2.25 -25.44
N PRO A 130 22.41 -3.43 -25.86
CA PRO A 130 22.97 -3.62 -27.20
C PRO A 130 21.97 -3.33 -28.33
N LEU A 131 20.67 -3.52 -28.09
CA LEU A 131 19.64 -3.19 -29.08
C LEU A 131 19.52 -1.68 -29.28
N ILE A 132 19.56 -0.91 -28.18
CA ILE A 132 19.54 0.56 -28.23
C ILE A 132 20.78 1.07 -28.94
N GLU A 133 21.96 0.57 -28.57
CA GLU A 133 23.23 0.96 -29.20
C GLU A 133 23.19 0.70 -30.71
N LYS A 134 22.80 -0.52 -31.12
CA LYS A 134 22.67 -0.90 -32.54
C LYS A 134 21.67 -0.04 -33.30
N ALA A 135 20.53 0.31 -32.72
CA ALA A 135 19.52 1.13 -33.39
C ALA A 135 20.02 2.56 -33.64
N PHE A 136 20.77 3.14 -32.70
CA PHE A 136 21.27 4.50 -32.82
C PHE A 136 22.62 4.62 -33.55
N ASP A 137 23.29 3.52 -33.88
CA ASP A 137 24.41 3.52 -34.84
C ASP A 137 23.99 4.10 -36.20
N GLU A 138 22.72 3.95 -36.59
CA GLU A 138 22.19 4.53 -37.83
C GLU A 138 21.98 6.06 -37.77
N LEU A 139 22.22 6.67 -36.61
CA LEU A 139 22.01 8.09 -36.31
C LEU A 139 23.23 8.69 -35.60
N PRO A 140 24.42 8.70 -36.23
CA PRO A 140 25.68 9.08 -35.56
C PRO A 140 25.65 10.51 -35.00
N ASP A 141 24.91 11.40 -35.67
CA ASP A 141 24.76 12.83 -35.34
C ASP A 141 23.79 13.11 -34.18
N VAL A 142 23.07 12.09 -33.69
CA VAL A 142 22.14 12.23 -32.57
C VAL A 142 22.88 11.94 -31.27
N ARG A 143 22.73 12.85 -30.30
CA ARG A 143 23.22 12.65 -28.93
C ARG A 143 22.19 11.85 -28.13
N VAL A 144 22.54 10.64 -27.74
CA VAL A 144 21.68 9.77 -26.93
C VAL A 144 22.17 9.80 -25.49
N ILE A 145 21.33 10.26 -24.56
CA ILE A 145 21.57 10.21 -23.13
C ILE A 145 20.85 8.96 -22.59
N LEU A 146 21.59 7.89 -22.39
CA LEU A 146 21.04 6.59 -22.00
C LEU A 146 21.10 6.43 -20.49
N PHE A 147 19.95 6.48 -19.84
CA PHE A 147 19.84 6.23 -18.42
C PHE A 147 19.95 4.74 -18.14
N GLU A 148 20.94 4.36 -17.35
CA GLU A 148 21.09 2.99 -16.89
C GLU A 148 19.94 2.63 -15.94
N PRO A 149 19.55 1.34 -15.83
CA PRO A 149 18.70 0.89 -14.75
C PRO A 149 19.29 1.35 -13.44
N GLN A 150 18.59 2.28 -12.81
CA GLN A 150 18.73 2.43 -11.39
C GLN A 150 18.17 1.14 -10.82
N ALA A 151 19.05 0.28 -10.29
CA ALA A 151 18.64 -0.47 -9.13
C ALA A 151 17.96 0.57 -8.21
N PRO A 152 16.77 0.28 -7.62
CA PRO A 152 16.30 1.11 -6.51
C PRO A 152 17.51 1.38 -5.65
N PRO A 153 17.86 2.66 -5.37
CA PRO A 153 19.20 3.07 -5.00
C PRO A 153 19.73 1.99 -4.11
N ALA A 154 20.77 1.30 -4.55
CA ALA A 154 21.35 0.24 -3.75
C ALA A 154 21.79 0.97 -2.49
N LEU A 155 20.92 0.99 -1.48
CA LEU A 155 21.31 1.09 -0.11
C LEU A 155 22.35 -0.01 -0.06
N ASP A 156 23.61 0.41 0.05
CA ASP A 156 24.77 -0.47 0.15
C ASP A 156 24.33 -1.68 0.97
N ALA A 157 24.67 -2.91 0.60
CA ALA A 157 24.24 -4.06 1.42
C ALA A 157 24.58 -3.85 2.92
N LYS A 158 25.63 -3.07 3.21
CA LYS A 158 25.98 -2.53 4.53
C LYS A 158 25.02 -1.46 5.09
N ARG A 159 24.44 -0.57 4.27
CA ARG A 159 23.42 0.40 4.66
C ARG A 159 22.02 -0.20 4.80
N ARG A 160 21.67 -1.23 4.01
CA ARG A 160 20.42 -2.00 4.18
C ARG A 160 20.36 -2.66 5.54
N ASP A 161 21.45 -3.25 6.01
CA ASP A 161 21.49 -3.78 7.38
C ASP A 161 21.32 -2.68 8.45
N THR A 162 21.78 -1.44 8.18
CA THR A 162 21.61 -0.33 9.13
C THR A 162 20.26 0.39 9.04
N MET A 163 19.45 0.15 8.00
CA MET A 163 18.15 0.83 7.77
C MET A 163 16.95 -0.10 7.64
N ARG A 164 17.18 -1.41 7.45
CA ARG A 164 16.11 -2.41 7.45
C ARG A 164 15.46 -2.37 8.84
N PRO A 165 14.14 -2.16 8.93
CA PRO A 165 13.48 -2.22 10.21
C PRO A 165 13.79 -3.57 10.88
N ALA A 166 14.05 -3.54 12.19
CA ALA A 166 14.24 -4.76 12.94
C ALA A 166 13.00 -5.65 12.77
N MET A 167 13.19 -6.95 12.55
CA MET A 167 12.11 -7.93 12.58
C MET A 167 11.68 -8.15 14.04
N THR A 168 11.01 -7.15 14.61
CA THR A 168 10.37 -7.27 15.94
C THR A 168 9.30 -8.35 15.92
N HIS A 169 8.93 -8.87 17.09
CA HIS A 169 7.89 -9.89 17.20
C HIS A 169 6.55 -9.42 16.61
N GLU A 170 6.21 -8.15 16.77
CA GLU A 170 5.00 -7.52 16.26
C GLU A 170 5.02 -7.42 14.72
N ILE A 171 6.17 -7.07 14.13
CA ILE A 171 6.34 -7.07 12.68
C ILE A 171 6.25 -8.49 12.14
N ALA A 172 6.91 -9.47 12.79
CA ALA A 172 6.85 -10.86 12.39
C ALA A 172 5.41 -11.40 12.42
N LEU A 173 4.63 -11.07 13.46
CA LEU A 173 3.23 -11.46 13.56
C LEU A 173 2.37 -10.85 12.45
N LEU A 174 2.57 -9.57 12.13
CA LEU A 174 1.90 -8.91 11.02
C LEU A 174 2.24 -9.56 9.67
N LEU A 175 3.52 -9.79 9.39
CA LEU A 175 3.97 -10.39 8.12
C LEU A 175 3.48 -11.83 7.97
N ALA A 176 3.48 -12.63 9.04
CA ALA A 176 2.94 -13.99 9.02
C ALA A 176 1.41 -14.02 8.78
N ALA A 177 0.67 -13.03 9.30
CA ALA A 177 -0.75 -12.88 8.99
C ALA A 177 -0.99 -12.49 7.52
N ILE A 178 -0.13 -11.65 6.93
CA ILE A 178 -0.17 -11.34 5.50
C ILE A 178 0.15 -12.57 4.66
N ASP A 179 1.15 -13.36 5.06
CA ASP A 179 1.52 -14.61 4.39
C ASP A 179 0.33 -15.60 4.38
N LYS A 180 -0.33 -15.83 5.53
CA LYS A 180 -1.55 -16.67 5.59
C LYS A 180 -2.74 -16.09 4.86
N TYR A 181 -2.84 -14.77 4.76
CA TYR A 181 -3.84 -14.15 3.91
C TYR A 181 -3.61 -14.48 2.44
N LEU A 182 -2.35 -14.46 1.97
CA LEU A 182 -2.00 -14.78 0.59
C LEU A 182 -2.27 -16.26 0.24
N ASP A 183 -2.14 -17.19 1.20
CA ASP A 183 -2.53 -18.60 1.04
C ASP A 183 -4.02 -18.79 0.69
N LEU A 184 -4.88 -17.83 1.06
CA LEU A 184 -6.34 -17.91 0.83
C LEU A 184 -6.77 -17.40 -0.56
N ILE A 185 -5.82 -16.87 -1.34
CA ILE A 185 -6.13 -16.25 -2.63
C ILE A 185 -5.83 -17.28 -3.72
N ASP A 186 -6.87 -17.66 -4.47
CA ASP A 186 -6.77 -18.68 -5.51
C ASP A 186 -5.68 -18.34 -6.55
N VAL A 187 -4.97 -19.39 -6.97
CA VAL A 187 -4.00 -19.33 -8.06
C VAL A 187 -4.71 -18.87 -9.34
N GLY A 188 -4.49 -17.63 -9.75
CA GLY A 188 -5.11 -17.01 -10.93
C GLY A 188 -5.95 -15.78 -10.64
N THR A 189 -6.30 -15.54 -9.37
CA THR A 189 -6.93 -14.30 -8.91
C THR A 189 -5.83 -13.31 -8.52
N SER A 190 -5.94 -12.04 -8.93
CA SER A 190 -5.01 -11.01 -8.45
C SER A 190 -5.38 -10.70 -6.99
N PRO A 191 -4.47 -10.87 -6.01
CA PRO A 191 -4.70 -10.38 -4.66
C PRO A 191 -5.09 -8.91 -4.71
N GLU A 192 -6.12 -8.47 -4.00
CA GLU A 192 -6.30 -7.04 -3.70
C GLU A 192 -5.60 -6.73 -2.39
N LEU A 193 -4.28 -7.01 -2.30
CA LEU A 193 -3.52 -6.68 -1.11
C LEU A 193 -3.30 -5.16 -1.09
N VAL A 194 -4.20 -4.44 -0.45
CA VAL A 194 -4.14 -2.97 -0.32
C VAL A 194 -3.97 -2.58 1.14
N GLU A 195 -3.59 -1.32 1.41
CA GLU A 195 -3.42 -0.81 2.79
C GLU A 195 -4.64 -1.12 3.68
N LEU A 196 -5.86 -1.01 3.14
CA LEU A 196 -7.08 -1.31 3.89
C LEU A 196 -7.17 -2.77 4.33
N VAL A 197 -6.74 -3.72 3.50
CA VAL A 197 -6.68 -5.14 3.89
C VAL A 197 -5.70 -5.32 5.04
N LEU A 198 -4.51 -4.71 4.94
CA LEU A 198 -3.50 -4.78 6.01
C LEU A 198 -3.99 -4.17 7.33
N GLN A 199 -4.76 -3.09 7.26
CA GLN A 199 -5.42 -2.51 8.44
C GLN A 199 -6.37 -3.50 9.12
N LYS A 200 -7.09 -4.33 8.35
CA LYS A 200 -8.02 -5.33 8.92
C LYS A 200 -7.32 -6.57 9.44
N LEU A 201 -6.28 -7.03 8.74
CA LEU A 201 -5.45 -8.13 9.23
C LEU A 201 -4.79 -7.74 10.55
N ALA A 202 -4.14 -6.58 10.63
CA ALA A 202 -3.52 -6.09 11.85
C ALA A 202 -4.53 -5.91 13.00
N TYR A 203 -5.74 -5.42 12.68
CA TYR A 203 -6.83 -5.31 13.65
C TYR A 203 -7.16 -6.66 14.27
N PHE A 204 -7.44 -7.68 13.45
CA PHE A 204 -7.82 -9.00 13.96
C PHE A 204 -6.67 -9.76 14.61
N VAL A 205 -5.43 -9.57 14.14
CA VAL A 205 -4.25 -10.10 14.82
C VAL A 205 -4.16 -9.56 16.25
N GLN A 206 -4.34 -8.25 16.43
CA GLN A 206 -4.27 -7.62 17.75
C GLN A 206 -5.47 -7.98 18.65
N GLU A 207 -6.69 -8.01 18.11
CA GLU A 207 -7.88 -8.37 18.91
C GLU A 207 -7.93 -9.88 19.23
N GLY A 208 -7.31 -10.72 18.40
CA GLY A 208 -7.33 -12.17 18.53
C GLY A 208 -6.09 -12.78 19.18
N GLY A 209 -5.07 -11.98 19.50
CA GLY A 209 -3.73 -12.46 19.82
C GLY A 209 -2.87 -11.48 20.63
N PRO A 210 -1.54 -11.64 20.58
CA PRO A 210 -0.60 -10.72 21.22
C PRO A 210 -0.77 -9.26 20.73
N PRO A 211 -0.59 -8.26 21.61
CA PRO A 211 -0.77 -6.87 21.22
C PRO A 211 0.29 -6.42 20.20
N LEU A 212 -0.14 -5.77 19.12
CA LEU A 212 0.75 -5.12 18.15
C LEU A 212 1.10 -3.68 18.55
N GLY A 213 0.54 -3.17 19.65
CA GLY A 213 0.73 -1.79 20.09
C GLY A 213 0.03 -0.75 19.21
N LEU A 214 -1.00 -1.16 18.45
CA LEU A 214 -1.73 -0.29 17.53
C LEU A 214 -2.98 0.31 18.19
N HIS A 215 -3.24 1.59 17.95
CA HIS A 215 -4.45 2.26 18.44
C HIS A 215 -5.48 2.37 17.32
N PHE A 216 -6.43 1.44 17.31
CA PHE A 216 -7.52 1.48 16.35
C PHE A 216 -8.60 2.47 16.77
N VAL A 217 -9.05 3.29 15.81
CA VAL A 217 -10.17 4.23 15.95
C VAL A 217 -11.26 3.93 14.92
N LYS A 218 -12.48 4.35 15.24
CA LYS A 218 -13.62 4.36 14.30
C LYS A 218 -13.28 5.27 13.11
N HIS A 219 -13.25 4.74 11.89
CA HIS A 219 -12.87 5.51 10.69
C HIS A 219 -13.78 5.19 9.48
N ARG A 220 -13.49 5.79 8.31
CA ARG A 220 -14.33 5.73 7.09
C ARG A 220 -14.60 4.32 6.55
N TYR A 221 -13.65 3.40 6.67
CA TYR A 221 -13.72 2.04 6.12
C TYR A 221 -13.57 1.02 7.25
N GLY A 222 -14.29 1.19 8.36
CA GLY A 222 -14.12 0.42 9.61
C GLY A 222 -12.92 0.87 10.48
N PRO A 223 -12.48 0.06 11.45
CA PRO A 223 -11.38 0.38 12.37
C PRO A 223 -10.05 0.66 11.66
N TYR A 224 -9.35 1.72 12.06
CA TYR A 224 -8.09 2.15 11.43
C TYR A 224 -7.05 2.56 12.47
N ALA A 225 -5.80 2.17 12.26
CA ALA A 225 -4.66 2.63 13.07
C ALA A 225 -3.76 3.52 12.20
N HIS A 226 -3.56 4.77 12.62
CA HIS A 226 -2.74 5.73 11.87
C HIS A 226 -1.25 5.34 11.90
N GLU A 227 -0.79 4.84 13.03
CA GLU A 227 0.59 4.42 13.26
C GLU A 227 0.97 3.20 12.41
N LEU A 228 -0.01 2.35 12.07
CA LEU A 228 0.23 1.22 11.17
C LEU A 228 0.67 1.71 9.79
N ARG A 229 0.14 2.83 9.30
CA ARG A 229 0.54 3.36 7.98
C ARG A 229 2.02 3.73 7.96
N ASP A 230 2.51 4.38 9.01
CA ASP A 230 3.92 4.74 9.11
C ASP A 230 4.80 3.51 9.29
N THR A 231 4.30 2.48 10.00
CA THR A 231 4.97 1.18 10.06
C THR A 231 5.07 0.53 8.68
N LEU A 232 3.95 0.43 7.94
CA LEU A 232 3.94 -0.13 6.58
C LEU A 232 4.89 0.62 5.65
N ARG A 233 4.99 1.95 5.75
CA ARG A 233 5.97 2.76 4.99
C ARG A 233 7.41 2.39 5.29
N ARG A 234 7.74 2.09 6.54
CA ARG A 234 9.09 1.63 6.91
C ARG A 234 9.37 0.21 6.40
N LEU A 235 8.34 -0.63 6.33
CA LEU A 235 8.45 -2.01 5.81
C LEU A 235 8.51 -2.04 4.28
N ASP A 236 7.98 -1.03 3.59
CA ASP A 236 8.00 -0.92 2.13
C ASP A 236 9.43 -0.86 1.59
N GLY A 237 9.70 -1.66 0.56
CA GLY A 237 11.05 -1.81 0.00
C GLY A 237 11.94 -2.81 0.76
N CYS A 238 11.49 -3.35 1.90
CA CYS A 238 12.25 -4.32 2.69
C CYS A 238 11.50 -5.65 2.89
N PHE A 239 10.27 -5.59 3.38
CA PHE A 239 9.45 -6.77 3.72
C PHE A 239 8.14 -6.81 2.95
N ILE A 240 7.62 -5.64 2.60
CA ILE A 240 6.50 -5.48 1.67
C ILE A 240 6.95 -4.57 0.55
N HIS A 241 6.24 -4.59 -0.57
CA HIS A 241 6.54 -3.74 -1.71
C HIS A 241 5.26 -3.17 -2.32
N GLY A 242 5.37 -1.95 -2.82
CA GLY A 242 4.32 -1.31 -3.61
C GLY A 242 3.46 -0.33 -2.81
N LEU A 243 3.86 0.07 -1.60
CA LEU A 243 3.16 1.12 -0.86
C LEU A 243 3.52 2.49 -1.43
N GLY A 244 2.71 3.02 -2.35
CA GLY A 244 2.99 4.29 -3.03
C GLY A 244 2.97 5.51 -2.09
N GLU A 245 3.49 6.66 -2.55
CA GLU A 245 3.53 7.91 -1.77
C GLU A 245 2.16 8.64 -1.63
N GLY A 246 1.08 8.08 -2.17
CA GLY A 246 -0.21 8.77 -2.29
C GLY A 246 -1.43 7.86 -2.17
N THR A 247 -2.61 8.50 -2.04
CA THR A 247 -3.93 7.94 -1.69
C THR A 247 -4.57 7.00 -2.72
N GLN A 248 -3.81 6.31 -3.57
CA GLN A 248 -4.34 5.30 -4.49
C GLN A 248 -3.92 3.90 -4.06
N SER A 249 -4.90 2.99 -4.06
CA SER A 249 -4.77 1.57 -3.74
C SER A 249 -3.83 0.89 -4.74
N SER A 250 -2.54 0.87 -4.41
CA SER A 250 -1.56 0.03 -5.07
C SER A 250 -1.65 -1.39 -4.51
N ASN A 251 -1.52 -2.38 -5.39
CA ASN A 251 -1.44 -3.76 -4.98
C ASN A 251 -0.06 -4.01 -4.38
N LEU A 252 -0.05 -4.41 -3.12
CA LEU A 252 1.13 -4.71 -2.33
C LEU A 252 1.57 -6.15 -2.61
N SER A 253 2.84 -6.42 -2.41
CA SER A 253 3.39 -7.78 -2.39
C SER A 253 4.23 -8.00 -1.14
N LEU A 254 4.24 -9.22 -0.64
CA LEU A 254 5.08 -9.65 0.47
C LEU A 254 6.41 -10.19 -0.07
N ASP A 255 7.53 -9.81 0.56
CA ASP A 255 8.84 -10.40 0.26
C ASP A 255 8.94 -11.80 0.86
N GLU A 256 9.28 -12.80 0.05
CA GLU A 256 9.33 -14.19 0.48
C GLU A 256 10.41 -14.46 1.54
N ALA A 257 11.54 -13.74 1.49
CA ALA A 257 12.59 -13.91 2.50
C ALA A 257 12.16 -13.29 3.84
N GLY A 258 11.52 -12.12 3.79
CA GLY A 258 10.87 -11.49 4.93
C GLY A 258 9.80 -12.36 5.58
N ALA A 259 8.96 -13.02 4.77
CA ALA A 259 7.95 -13.96 5.26
C ALA A 259 8.58 -15.16 5.99
N ARG A 260 9.62 -15.78 5.41
CA ARG A 260 10.36 -16.87 6.06
C ARG A 260 10.99 -16.45 7.38
N GLU A 261 11.61 -15.28 7.43
CA GLU A 261 12.19 -14.74 8.67
C GLU A 261 11.13 -14.46 9.73
N ALA A 262 9.97 -13.92 9.34
CA ALA A 262 8.85 -13.68 10.25
C ALA A 262 8.39 -14.99 10.91
N TRP A 263 8.22 -16.06 10.12
CA TRP A 263 7.86 -17.37 10.66
C TRP A 263 8.91 -17.96 11.59
N GLN A 264 10.21 -17.81 11.28
CA GLN A 264 11.27 -18.28 12.18
C GLN A 264 11.22 -17.62 13.58
N ILE A 265 10.73 -16.38 13.67
CA ILE A 265 10.58 -15.68 14.96
C ILE A 265 9.37 -16.19 15.73
N ILE A 266 8.24 -16.40 15.06
CA ILE A 266 6.98 -16.71 15.75
C ILE A 266 6.66 -18.20 15.84
N GLU A 267 7.31 -19.09 15.07
CA GLU A 267 6.95 -20.52 14.98
C GLU A 267 6.93 -21.25 16.33
N ARG A 268 7.72 -20.77 17.29
CA ARG A 268 7.80 -21.34 18.65
C ARG A 268 6.86 -20.68 19.65
N ASP A 269 6.26 -19.53 19.30
CA ASP A 269 5.23 -18.87 20.11
C ASP A 269 3.86 -19.43 19.74
N VAL A 270 3.32 -20.29 20.61
CA VAL A 270 2.02 -20.92 20.45
C VAL A 270 0.89 -19.88 20.41
N ASN A 271 1.00 -18.77 21.15
CA ASN A 271 -0.03 -17.72 21.14
C ASN A 271 0.00 -16.94 19.83
N ALA A 272 1.20 -16.60 19.33
CA ALA A 272 1.37 -15.92 18.05
C ALA A 272 0.83 -16.76 16.88
N THR A 273 1.25 -18.03 16.79
CA THR A 273 0.80 -18.94 15.73
C THR A 273 -0.70 -19.24 15.82
N ALA A 274 -1.25 -19.42 17.03
CA ALA A 274 -2.69 -19.58 17.23
C ALA A 274 -3.48 -18.33 16.81
N ALA A 275 -2.97 -17.13 17.08
CA ALA A 275 -3.59 -15.88 16.66
C ALA A 275 -3.67 -15.78 15.14
N VAL A 276 -2.56 -16.01 14.43
CA VAL A 276 -2.52 -15.99 12.96
C VAL A 276 -3.50 -17.03 12.37
N ALA A 277 -3.49 -18.26 12.89
CA ALA A 277 -4.41 -19.31 12.43
C ALA A 277 -5.88 -18.98 12.72
N ARG A 278 -6.16 -18.28 13.83
CA ARG A 278 -7.51 -17.82 14.18
C ARG A 278 -8.01 -16.75 13.22
N VAL A 279 -7.15 -15.80 12.83
CA VAL A 279 -7.46 -14.79 11.80
C VAL A 279 -7.73 -15.47 10.46
N GLN A 280 -6.87 -16.41 10.04
CA GLN A 280 -7.04 -17.14 8.78
C GLN A 280 -8.42 -17.83 8.69
N ARG A 281 -8.83 -18.56 9.74
CA ARG A 281 -10.16 -19.20 9.81
C ARG A 281 -11.31 -18.19 9.80
N LEU A 282 -11.14 -17.04 10.45
CA LEU A 282 -12.17 -16.00 10.47
C LEU A 282 -12.45 -15.46 9.07
N ILE A 283 -11.40 -15.21 8.29
CA ILE A 283 -11.50 -14.52 7.00
C ILE A 283 -11.69 -15.45 5.80
N GLU A 284 -11.65 -16.77 6.00
CA GLU A 284 -11.89 -17.76 4.94
C GLU A 284 -13.27 -17.56 4.28
N GLY A 285 -13.29 -17.37 2.96
CA GLY A 285 -14.51 -17.00 2.21
C GLY A 285 -15.00 -15.55 2.40
N LEU A 286 -14.27 -14.71 3.16
CA LEU A 286 -14.52 -13.27 3.40
C LEU A 286 -13.21 -12.44 3.33
N HIS A 287 -12.26 -12.89 2.51
CA HIS A 287 -10.90 -12.32 2.42
C HIS A 287 -10.78 -11.13 1.46
N ASP A 288 -11.84 -10.81 0.71
CA ASP A 288 -11.84 -9.60 -0.13
C ASP A 288 -11.97 -8.32 0.73
N PRO A 289 -11.69 -7.13 0.16
CA PRO A 289 -11.79 -5.88 0.93
C PRO A 289 -13.18 -5.61 1.49
N TYR A 290 -14.24 -6.10 0.84
CA TYR A 290 -15.62 -5.97 1.32
C TYR A 290 -15.84 -6.79 2.59
N GLY A 291 -15.48 -8.08 2.58
CA GLY A 291 -15.66 -9.02 3.67
C GLY A 291 -14.83 -8.65 4.90
N LEU A 292 -13.57 -8.23 4.69
CA LEU A 292 -12.70 -7.78 5.78
C LEU A 292 -13.20 -6.49 6.43
N GLU A 293 -13.67 -5.52 5.63
CA GLU A 293 -14.28 -4.29 6.15
C GLU A 293 -15.55 -4.62 6.95
N LEU A 294 -16.41 -5.50 6.43
CA LEU A 294 -17.64 -5.94 7.07
C LEU A 294 -17.36 -6.62 8.42
N LEU A 295 -16.46 -7.61 8.44
CA LEU A 295 -16.01 -8.31 9.64
C LEU A 295 -15.52 -7.34 10.72
N ALA A 296 -14.58 -6.46 10.37
CA ALA A 296 -13.98 -5.55 11.34
C ALA A 296 -14.98 -4.52 11.87
N THR A 297 -15.91 -4.07 11.03
CA THR A 297 -16.94 -3.08 11.39
C THR A 297 -17.96 -3.68 12.36
N VAL A 298 -18.47 -4.89 12.08
CA VAL A 298 -19.40 -5.58 13.00
C VAL A 298 -18.71 -5.91 14.32
N HIS A 299 -17.47 -6.42 14.27
CA HIS A 299 -16.71 -6.70 15.49
C HIS A 299 -16.52 -5.44 16.36
N TRP A 300 -16.23 -4.29 15.74
CA TRP A 300 -16.04 -3.02 16.44
C TRP A 300 -17.31 -2.56 17.17
N VAL A 301 -18.47 -2.56 16.51
CA VAL A 301 -19.70 -2.07 17.15
C VAL A 301 -20.13 -2.96 18.33
N VAL A 302 -19.87 -4.27 18.26
CA VAL A 302 -20.16 -5.18 19.37
C VAL A 302 -19.18 -4.97 20.53
N THR A 303 -17.88 -5.01 20.26
CA THR A 303 -16.85 -5.02 21.33
C THR A 303 -16.59 -3.65 21.94
N ARG A 304 -16.57 -2.59 21.11
CA ARG A 304 -16.23 -1.22 21.53
C ARG A 304 -17.47 -0.37 21.80
N GLU A 305 -18.52 -0.48 20.99
CA GLU A 305 -19.73 0.35 21.11
C GLU A 305 -20.85 -0.34 21.91
N GLY A 306 -20.75 -1.65 22.12
CA GLY A 306 -21.60 -2.40 23.05
C GLY A 306 -22.92 -2.89 22.47
N SER A 307 -23.04 -3.05 21.15
CA SER A 307 -24.20 -3.74 20.55
C SER A 307 -24.34 -5.16 21.12
N ARG A 308 -25.54 -5.49 21.61
CA ARG A 308 -25.79 -6.72 22.40
C ARG A 308 -26.35 -7.87 21.56
N ASP A 309 -26.98 -7.55 20.44
CA ASP A 309 -27.57 -8.51 19.53
C ASP A 309 -27.35 -8.09 18.06
N ALA A 310 -27.82 -8.92 17.14
CA ALA A 310 -27.68 -8.69 15.72
C ALA A 310 -28.43 -7.43 15.24
N ASP A 311 -29.59 -7.10 15.85
CA ASP A 311 -30.39 -5.94 15.44
C ASP A 311 -29.69 -4.64 15.83
N GLU A 312 -29.16 -4.57 17.06
CA GLU A 312 -28.35 -3.45 17.53
C GLU A 312 -27.06 -3.30 16.73
N ALA A 313 -26.41 -4.40 16.34
CA ALA A 313 -25.21 -4.36 15.52
C ALA A 313 -25.51 -3.84 14.10
N VAL A 314 -26.61 -4.31 13.48
CA VAL A 314 -27.05 -3.81 12.16
C VAL A 314 -27.33 -2.31 12.21
N ALA A 315 -28.11 -1.86 13.20
CA ALA A 315 -28.45 -0.45 13.37
C ALA A 315 -27.20 0.42 13.60
N ALA A 316 -26.26 -0.05 14.44
CA ALA A 316 -25.02 0.66 14.71
C ALA A 316 -24.13 0.79 13.46
N VAL A 317 -24.00 -0.27 12.65
CA VAL A 317 -23.22 -0.22 11.40
C VAL A 317 -23.87 0.70 10.36
N GLN A 318 -25.19 0.61 10.18
CA GLN A 318 -25.92 1.51 9.27
C GLN A 318 -25.94 2.98 9.74
N GLY A 319 -25.75 3.19 11.04
CA GLY A 319 -25.55 4.51 11.66
C GLY A 319 -24.12 5.02 11.62
N TRP A 320 -23.12 4.18 11.28
CA TRP A 320 -21.71 4.57 11.29
C TRP A 320 -21.41 5.69 10.27
N SER A 321 -21.91 5.56 9.04
CA SER A 321 -21.80 6.57 7.99
C SER A 321 -22.67 6.21 6.78
N GLU A 322 -22.86 7.13 5.85
CA GLU A 322 -23.54 6.85 4.58
C GLU A 322 -22.85 5.77 3.74
N HIS A 323 -21.51 5.70 3.77
CA HIS A 323 -20.74 4.64 3.08
C HIS A 323 -21.12 3.24 3.57
N HIS A 324 -21.09 3.04 4.89
CA HIS A 324 -21.44 1.74 5.51
C HIS A 324 -22.90 1.36 5.25
N ARG A 325 -23.83 2.33 5.30
CA ARG A 325 -25.25 2.12 5.00
C ARG A 325 -25.49 1.69 3.55
N ALA A 326 -24.84 2.36 2.60
CA ALA A 326 -25.01 2.05 1.18
C ALA A 326 -24.29 0.76 0.75
N ARG A 327 -23.20 0.41 1.45
CA ARG A 327 -22.34 -0.73 1.09
C ARG A 327 -22.81 -2.05 1.68
N PHE A 328 -23.31 -2.07 2.92
CA PHE A 328 -23.58 -3.31 3.64
C PHE A 328 -25.08 -3.62 3.74
N SER A 329 -25.47 -4.79 3.21
CA SER A 329 -26.83 -5.30 3.35
C SER A 329 -27.05 -5.84 4.77
N GLU A 330 -28.28 -5.74 5.26
CA GLU A 330 -28.66 -6.30 6.57
C GLU A 330 -28.40 -7.81 6.64
N ALA A 331 -28.69 -8.55 5.56
CA ALA A 331 -28.42 -9.98 5.48
C ALA A 331 -26.93 -10.29 5.69
N HIS A 332 -26.03 -9.56 5.03
CA HIS A 332 -24.58 -9.73 5.21
C HIS A 332 -24.13 -9.39 6.63
N LEU A 333 -24.67 -8.33 7.23
CA LEU A 333 -24.36 -7.93 8.60
C LEU A 333 -24.75 -9.01 9.61
N ARG A 334 -25.94 -9.62 9.46
CA ARG A 334 -26.40 -10.71 10.34
C ARG A 334 -25.55 -11.97 10.19
N VAL A 335 -25.22 -12.37 8.96
CA VAL A 335 -24.33 -13.53 8.70
C VAL A 335 -22.96 -13.32 9.36
N VAL A 336 -22.39 -12.12 9.23
CA VAL A 336 -21.09 -11.80 9.83
C VAL A 336 -21.17 -11.70 11.36
N TRP A 337 -22.24 -11.13 11.92
CA TRP A 337 -22.46 -11.11 13.36
C TRP A 337 -22.50 -12.54 13.93
N GLN A 338 -23.27 -13.43 13.30
CA GLN A 338 -23.34 -14.83 13.71
C GLN A 338 -21.97 -15.50 13.60
N ARG A 339 -21.26 -15.33 12.47
CA ARG A 339 -19.93 -15.91 12.28
C ARG A 339 -18.92 -15.45 13.33
N LEU A 340 -18.92 -14.16 13.70
CA LEU A 340 -18.04 -13.63 14.75
C LEU A 340 -18.40 -14.22 16.12
N GLY A 341 -19.69 -14.40 16.41
CA GLY A 341 -20.17 -15.07 17.61
C GLY A 341 -19.75 -16.54 17.69
N ASP A 342 -20.03 -17.31 16.63
CA ASP A 342 -19.69 -18.74 16.52
C ASP A 342 -18.18 -18.98 16.61
N ALA A 343 -17.37 -18.05 16.10
CA ALA A 343 -15.90 -18.08 16.20
C ALA A 343 -15.33 -17.43 17.48
N GLY A 344 -16.19 -17.06 18.44
CA GLY A 344 -15.82 -16.58 19.77
C GLY A 344 -15.11 -15.21 19.80
N TRP A 345 -15.34 -14.35 18.81
CA TRP A 345 -14.62 -13.08 18.69
C TRP A 345 -15.18 -11.95 19.58
N PHE A 346 -16.39 -12.08 20.12
CA PHE A 346 -16.97 -11.04 20.99
C PHE A 346 -16.37 -10.99 22.40
N GLU A 347 -15.74 -12.08 22.85
CA GLU A 347 -15.19 -12.20 24.20
C GLU A 347 -13.70 -11.83 24.30
N ALA A 348 -13.01 -11.68 23.15
CA ALA A 348 -11.56 -11.57 23.07
C ALA A 348 -10.96 -10.21 23.52
N ALA A 349 -11.67 -9.42 24.33
CA ALA A 349 -11.12 -8.20 24.90
C ALA A 349 -10.13 -8.54 26.04
N THR A 350 -8.83 -8.48 25.73
CA THR A 350 -7.75 -8.54 26.73
C THR A 350 -7.97 -7.47 27.82
N PRO A 351 -7.54 -7.69 29.09
CA PRO A 351 -7.86 -6.80 30.21
C PRO A 351 -7.53 -5.31 30.01
N ALA A 352 -6.55 -4.99 29.16
CA ALA A 352 -6.20 -3.61 28.79
C ALA A 352 -7.37 -2.84 28.14
N ASN A 353 -8.25 -3.53 27.41
CA ASN A 353 -9.39 -2.93 26.71
C ASN A 353 -10.57 -2.59 27.65
N ARG A 354 -10.64 -3.20 28.85
CA ARG A 354 -11.66 -2.84 29.86
C ARG A 354 -11.38 -1.49 30.50
N ALA A 355 -10.11 -1.10 30.63
CA ALA A 355 -9.72 0.20 31.20
C ALA A 355 -10.16 1.39 30.32
N ALA A 356 -10.09 1.25 28.98
CA ALA A 356 -10.58 2.28 28.06
C ALA A 356 -12.11 2.47 28.14
N LYS A 357 -12.86 1.38 28.39
CA LYS A 357 -14.32 1.43 28.58
C LYS A 357 -14.71 2.18 29.87
N ALA A 358 -13.89 2.10 30.92
CA ALA A 358 -14.10 2.84 32.16
C ALA A 358 -13.80 4.35 32.02
N ILE A 359 -12.85 4.72 31.16
CA ILE A 359 -12.45 6.14 30.95
C ILE A 359 -13.40 6.85 29.97
N ALA A 360 -14.00 6.12 29.01
CA ALA A 360 -14.94 6.68 28.04
C ALA A 360 -16.36 6.88 28.62
N GLY A 361 -16.76 6.12 29.64
CA GLY A 361 -18.08 6.22 30.26
C GLY A 361 -18.31 7.44 31.16
N ASP A 362 -17.28 8.24 31.43
CA ASP A 362 -17.33 9.41 32.33
C ASP A 362 -17.48 10.75 31.59
N ARG A 363 -17.65 10.73 30.25
CA ARG A 363 -17.78 11.95 29.41
C ARG A 363 -19.19 12.25 28.90
N ASP A 364 -20.21 11.49 29.29
CA ASP A 364 -21.60 11.88 29.04
C ASP A 364 -22.19 12.56 30.27
N GLY A 365 -22.02 13.89 30.28
CA GLY A 365 -22.61 14.78 31.27
C GLY A 365 -24.14 14.68 31.27
N ARG A 366 -24.69 14.11 32.35
CA ARG A 366 -26.00 14.53 32.88
C ARG A 366 -25.80 15.06 34.31
N PRO A 367 -26.37 16.22 34.64
CA PRO A 367 -26.14 16.83 35.95
C PRO A 367 -26.89 16.01 37.01
N ARG A 368 -26.16 15.46 37.98
CA ARG A 368 -26.77 14.95 39.22
C ARG A 368 -27.28 16.16 40.00
N SER A 369 -28.59 16.24 40.15
CA SER A 369 -29.27 17.23 40.96
C SER A 369 -28.85 17.12 42.43
N SER A 370 -28.63 18.29 43.01
CA SER A 370 -28.26 18.53 44.39
C SER A 370 -29.32 18.09 45.39
N GLY A 371 -28.94 17.24 46.35
CA GLY A 371 -29.70 16.92 47.56
C GLY A 371 -28.86 17.22 48.81
N ARG A 372 -29.33 18.15 49.63
CA ARG A 372 -28.68 18.77 50.78
C ARG A 372 -28.17 17.79 51.86
N ALA A 373 -26.93 18.08 52.29
CA ALA A 373 -26.38 18.15 53.65
C ALA A 373 -27.17 17.54 54.84
N ARG A 374 -26.44 16.77 55.67
CA ARG A 374 -26.27 16.99 57.12
C ARG A 374 -25.06 16.19 57.65
N SER A 375 -24.08 16.90 58.22
CA SER A 375 -23.07 16.38 59.17
C SER A 375 -23.62 16.45 60.60
N PRO A 376 -23.06 15.63 61.51
CA PRO A 376 -22.43 16.15 62.73
C PRO A 376 -21.01 15.55 62.90
N ALA A 377 -19.97 16.37 63.05
CA ALA A 377 -19.47 16.96 64.31
C ALA A 377 -18.63 15.99 65.20
N VAL A 378 -17.32 16.26 65.19
CA VAL A 378 -16.37 16.37 66.33
C VAL A 378 -16.22 15.21 67.33
N ALA A 379 -15.00 14.67 67.40
CA ALA A 379 -14.32 14.40 68.69
C ALA A 379 -12.77 14.45 68.54
N PHE A 380 -12.17 15.21 69.46
CA PHE A 380 -10.74 15.49 69.68
C PHE A 380 -10.02 14.36 70.44
N ALA A 381 -8.72 14.17 70.19
CA ALA A 381 -7.63 13.93 71.18
C ALA A 381 -6.30 13.66 70.41
N SER A 382 -5.36 14.61 70.36
CA SER A 382 -4.19 14.77 71.25
C SER A 382 -3.26 13.56 71.40
N ALA A 383 -2.05 13.63 70.82
CA ALA A 383 -0.79 13.77 71.58
C ALA A 383 0.43 13.73 70.64
N ALA A 384 1.42 14.55 70.98
CA ALA A 384 2.71 14.74 70.33
C ALA A 384 3.65 13.53 70.46
N VAL A 385 4.69 13.45 69.62
CA VAL A 385 6.10 13.63 70.03
C VAL A 385 7.00 13.49 68.79
N VAL A 386 7.84 14.50 68.62
CA VAL A 386 9.01 14.59 67.74
C VAL A 386 10.14 13.74 68.32
N THR A 387 10.81 12.89 67.51
CA THR A 387 12.28 12.81 67.53
C THR A 387 12.86 12.09 66.31
N LYS A 388 13.82 12.78 65.68
CA LYS A 388 14.86 12.36 64.73
C LYS A 388 15.48 10.97 65.02
N ARG A 389 15.89 10.25 63.96
CA ARG A 389 17.31 10.11 63.55
C ARG A 389 17.52 9.04 62.46
N SER A 390 18.34 9.43 61.47
CA SER A 390 19.11 8.63 60.50
C SER A 390 18.37 8.05 59.30
#